data_AF-A0AA41PW47-F1
#
_entry.id   AF-A0AA41PW47-F1
#
_cell.length_a   1.000
_cell.length_b   1.000
_cell.length_c   1.000
_cell.angle_alpha   90.00
_cell.angle_beta   90.00
_cell.angle_gamma   90.00
#
_symmetry.space_group_name_H-M   'P 1'
#
loop_
_entity.id
_entity.type
_entity.pdbx_description
1 polymer ?
#
loop_
_entity_poly.entity_id
_entity_poly.type
_entity_poly.pdbx_seq_one_letter_code
_entity_poly.pdbx_strand_id
1 'polypeptide(L)'
;MELRAELRPPAVPAERLAWLCAEIERIEAVIREGTDEEVEAALAAFNAETGHAFTELDLHEYWGACSVEELALCAARPARPRVPDITRDELVEILRRIMDGDPESDYYALILQTNVPNPRVLDLVFGRLPEELRDAGPEELLDAALAYRPIAL
;
A
#
# COMPACT_ATOMS: atom_id res chain seq x y z
N MET A 1 20.10 -6.43 -5.34
CA MET A 1 20.68 -6.21 -4.00
C MET A 1 19.74 -6.84 -3.00
N GLU A 2 20.21 -7.29 -1.82
CA GLU A 2 19.27 -7.73 -0.78
C GLU A 2 18.84 -6.55 0.11
N LEU A 3 17.53 -6.32 0.21
CA LEU A 3 16.96 -5.31 1.10
C LEU A 3 17.14 -5.73 2.57
N ARG A 4 17.45 -4.76 3.42
CA ARG A 4 17.47 -4.96 4.88
C ARG A 4 16.08 -5.35 5.41
N ALA A 5 16.05 -6.00 6.58
CA ALA A 5 14.84 -6.59 7.13
C ALA A 5 13.71 -5.58 7.34
N GLU A 6 14.03 -4.31 7.65
CA GLU A 6 13.10 -3.23 7.88
C GLU A 6 12.32 -2.81 6.61
N LEU A 7 12.89 -3.06 5.43
CA LEU A 7 12.26 -2.77 4.13
C LEU A 7 11.51 -3.97 3.56
N ARG A 8 11.53 -5.10 4.27
CA ARG A 8 10.79 -6.30 3.87
C ARG A 8 9.43 -6.34 4.56
N PRO A 9 8.40 -6.94 3.93
CA PRO A 9 7.11 -7.10 4.57
C PRO A 9 7.25 -7.88 5.88
N PRO A 10 6.66 -7.41 6.98
CA PRO A 10 6.70 -8.15 8.24
C PRO A 10 5.86 -9.42 8.11
N ALA A 11 6.32 -10.50 8.74
CA ALA A 11 5.58 -11.74 8.79
C ALA A 11 4.28 -11.54 9.60
N VAL A 12 3.16 -11.98 9.04
CA VAL A 12 1.85 -11.91 9.69
C VAL A 12 1.50 -13.28 10.27
N PRO A 13 1.21 -13.39 11.58
CA PRO A 13 0.75 -14.64 12.16
C PRO A 13 -0.58 -15.10 11.55
N ALA A 14 -0.72 -16.39 11.27
CA ALA A 14 -1.92 -16.96 10.64
C ALA A 14 -3.21 -16.68 11.45
N GLU A 15 -3.12 -16.69 12.78
CA GLU A 15 -4.25 -16.35 13.66
C GLU A 15 -4.72 -14.90 13.48
N ARG A 16 -3.77 -13.97 13.31
CA ARG A 16 -4.09 -12.55 13.06
C ARG A 16 -4.74 -12.38 11.69
N LEU A 17 -4.22 -13.06 10.67
CA LEU A 17 -4.79 -13.03 9.32
C LEU A 17 -6.22 -13.58 9.31
N ALA A 18 -6.45 -14.72 9.94
CA ALA A 18 -7.78 -15.32 10.02
C ALA A 18 -8.79 -14.43 10.75
N TRP A 19 -8.37 -13.77 11.84
CA TRP A 19 -9.21 -12.80 12.54
C TRP A 19 -9.54 -11.60 11.64
N LEU A 20 -8.56 -11.06 10.91
CA LEU A 20 -8.78 -9.94 9.99
C LEU A 20 -9.73 -10.29 8.84
N CYS A 21 -9.60 -11.49 8.25
CA CYS A 21 -10.53 -11.95 7.22
C CYS A 21 -11.97 -11.97 7.75
N ALA A 22 -12.19 -12.60 8.91
CA ALA A 22 -13.52 -12.67 9.53
C ALA A 22 -14.07 -11.29 9.88
N GLU A 23 -13.22 -10.37 10.32
CA GLU A 23 -13.64 -9.00 10.65
C GLU A 23 -14.01 -8.18 9.40
N ILE A 24 -13.27 -8.35 8.30
CA ILE A 24 -13.61 -7.74 7.00
C ILE A 24 -14.96 -8.24 6.50
N GLU A 25 -15.20 -9.56 6.53
CA GLU A 25 -16.49 -10.16 6.17
C GLU A 25 -17.64 -9.66 7.05
N ARG A 26 -17.38 -9.47 8.36
CA ARG A 26 -18.35 -8.89 9.29
C ARG A 26 -18.69 -7.45 8.92
N ILE A 27 -17.69 -6.62 8.61
CA ILE A 27 -17.90 -5.22 8.19
C ILE A 27 -18.67 -5.17 6.88
N GLU A 28 -18.37 -6.06 5.93
CA GLU A 28 -19.12 -6.20 4.68
C GLU A 28 -20.60 -6.52 4.92
N ALA A 29 -20.91 -7.41 5.86
CA ALA A 29 -22.30 -7.70 6.25
C ALA A 29 -23.01 -6.46 6.79
N VAL A 30 -22.31 -5.67 7.63
CA VAL A 30 -22.84 -4.40 8.16
C VAL A 30 -23.08 -3.37 7.06
N ILE A 31 -22.17 -3.24 6.08
CA ILE A 31 -22.36 -2.31 4.94
C ILE A 31 -23.60 -2.66 4.12
N ARG A 32 -23.90 -3.96 3.97
CA ARG A 32 -25.05 -4.40 3.17
C ARG A 32 -26.40 -4.25 3.88
N GLU A 33 -26.43 -4.46 5.19
CA GLU A 33 -27.67 -4.70 5.94
C GLU A 33 -27.90 -3.71 7.11
N GLY A 34 -26.87 -2.99 7.53
CA GLY A 34 -26.89 -2.10 8.69
C GLY A 34 -27.26 -0.66 8.35
N THR A 35 -27.23 0.21 9.38
CA THR A 35 -27.37 1.66 9.21
C THR A 35 -26.02 2.34 9.00
N ASP A 36 -26.03 3.56 8.45
CA ASP A 36 -24.82 4.38 8.27
C ASP A 36 -24.04 4.52 9.59
N GLU A 37 -24.72 4.67 10.74
CA GLU A 37 -24.05 4.74 12.04
C GLU A 37 -23.35 3.42 12.44
N GLU A 38 -23.93 2.28 12.10
CA GLU A 38 -23.32 0.96 12.35
C GLU A 38 -22.10 0.74 11.46
N VAL A 39 -22.17 1.18 10.20
CA VAL A 39 -21.06 1.13 9.24
C VAL A 39 -19.91 2.02 9.72
N GLU A 40 -20.20 3.28 10.05
CA GLU A 40 -19.21 4.22 10.56
C GLU A 40 -18.52 3.70 11.82
N ALA A 41 -19.30 3.14 12.77
CA ALA A 41 -18.76 2.58 14.00
C ALA A 41 -17.86 1.37 13.75
N ALA A 42 -18.28 0.47 12.85
CA ALA A 42 -17.51 -0.72 12.48
C ALA A 42 -16.19 -0.35 11.81
N LEU A 43 -16.21 0.59 10.85
CA LEU A 43 -15.01 1.09 10.18
C LEU A 43 -14.07 1.82 11.14
N ALA A 44 -14.61 2.67 12.02
CA ALA A 44 -13.81 3.38 13.01
C ALA A 44 -13.08 2.43 13.97
N ALA A 45 -13.75 1.38 14.43
CA ALA A 45 -13.16 0.35 15.28
C ALA A 45 -12.05 -0.42 14.54
N PHE A 46 -12.31 -0.84 13.30
CA PHE A 46 -11.34 -1.55 12.48
C PHE A 46 -10.10 -0.71 12.17
N ASN A 47 -10.30 0.56 11.84
CA ASN A 47 -9.23 1.52 11.59
C ASN A 47 -8.39 1.82 12.83
N ALA A 48 -9.02 1.95 14.00
CA ALA A 48 -8.30 2.12 15.26
C ALA A 48 -7.43 0.91 15.60
N GLU A 49 -7.94 -0.31 15.35
CA GLU A 49 -7.24 -1.57 15.64
C GLU A 49 -6.09 -1.86 14.66
N THR A 50 -6.24 -1.47 13.39
CA THR A 50 -5.24 -1.72 12.34
C THR A 50 -4.31 -0.53 12.09
N GLY A 51 -4.63 0.65 12.63
CA GLY A 51 -3.92 1.89 12.36
C GLY A 51 -4.14 2.44 10.94
N HIS A 52 -5.19 1.97 10.25
CA HIS A 52 -5.55 2.40 8.90
C HIS A 52 -6.65 3.46 8.90
N ALA A 53 -7.05 3.90 7.71
CA ALA A 53 -8.14 4.84 7.49
C ALA A 53 -9.00 4.39 6.31
N PHE A 54 -9.39 3.11 6.32
CA PHE A 54 -10.30 2.54 5.32
C PHE A 54 -11.66 3.23 5.37
N THR A 55 -12.18 3.52 4.20
CA THR A 55 -13.51 4.05 3.95
C THR A 55 -14.41 2.96 3.36
N GLU A 56 -15.71 3.23 3.32
CA GLU A 56 -16.65 2.34 2.63
C GLU A 56 -16.28 2.17 1.14
N LEU A 57 -15.84 3.25 0.49
CA LEU A 57 -15.38 3.20 -0.90
C LEU A 57 -14.17 2.28 -1.07
N ASP A 58 -13.20 2.33 -0.16
CA ASP A 58 -12.02 1.46 -0.22
C ASP A 58 -12.42 -0.03 -0.19
N LEU A 59 -13.40 -0.40 0.64
CA LEU A 59 -13.94 -1.76 0.69
C LEU A 59 -14.75 -2.12 -0.58
N HIS A 60 -15.45 -1.14 -1.17
CA HIS A 60 -16.22 -1.35 -2.38
C HIS A 60 -15.35 -1.56 -3.63
N GLU A 61 -14.31 -0.73 -3.79
CA GLU A 61 -13.32 -0.86 -4.86
C GLU A 61 -12.54 -2.18 -4.73
N TYR A 62 -12.26 -2.55 -3.49
CA TYR A 62 -11.61 -3.80 -3.15
C TYR A 62 -12.38 -5.06 -3.62
N TRP A 63 -13.71 -5.10 -3.47
CA TRP A 63 -14.52 -6.27 -3.89
C TRP A 63 -14.43 -6.58 -5.39
N GLY A 64 -13.99 -5.63 -6.21
CA GLY A 64 -13.75 -5.83 -7.64
C GLY A 64 -12.31 -6.19 -8.01
N ALA A 65 -11.34 -6.00 -7.09
CA ALA A 65 -9.91 -5.96 -7.42
C ALA A 65 -9.05 -7.00 -6.69
N CYS A 66 -9.43 -7.40 -5.46
CA CYS A 66 -8.62 -8.28 -4.61
C CYS A 66 -9.49 -9.23 -3.75
N SER A 67 -8.86 -10.25 -3.16
CA SER A 67 -9.44 -11.26 -2.26
C SER A 67 -9.39 -10.87 -0.78
N VAL A 68 -10.28 -11.44 0.05
CA VAL A 68 -10.38 -11.25 1.55
C VAL A 68 -9.03 -11.30 2.22
N GLU A 69 -8.24 -12.29 1.83
CA GLU A 69 -6.91 -12.55 2.35
C GLU A 69 -5.89 -11.46 1.98
N GLU A 70 -5.97 -10.87 0.79
CA GLU A 70 -5.06 -9.80 0.34
C GLU A 70 -5.30 -8.50 1.12
N LEU A 71 -6.56 -8.10 1.33
CA LEU A 71 -6.87 -6.94 2.17
C LEU A 71 -6.54 -7.20 3.64
N ALA A 72 -6.82 -8.41 4.14
CA ALA A 72 -6.43 -8.78 5.49
C ALA A 72 -4.91 -8.70 5.66
N LEU A 73 -4.12 -9.10 4.66
CA LEU A 73 -2.67 -8.99 4.69
C LEU A 73 -2.21 -7.51 4.71
N CYS A 74 -2.86 -6.63 3.95
CA CYS A 74 -2.62 -5.19 4.00
C CYS A 74 -2.95 -4.62 5.40
N ALA A 75 -4.14 -4.92 5.92
CA ALA A 75 -4.59 -4.45 7.23
C ALA A 75 -3.74 -4.99 8.40
N ALA A 76 -3.09 -6.15 8.24
CA ALA A 76 -2.18 -6.72 9.23
C ALA A 76 -0.83 -6.01 9.32
N ARG A 77 -0.44 -5.29 8.26
CA ARG A 77 0.86 -4.64 8.12
C ARG A 77 0.73 -3.16 8.46
N PRO A 78 1.84 -2.44 8.76
CA PRO A 78 1.77 -1.03 9.06
C PRO A 78 1.17 -0.23 7.89
N ALA A 79 0.13 0.56 8.16
CA ALA A 79 -0.53 1.40 7.15
C ALA A 79 0.40 2.42 6.48
N ARG A 80 1.47 2.84 7.19
CA ARG A 80 2.48 3.79 6.72
C ARG A 80 3.85 3.38 7.25
N PRO A 81 4.55 2.43 6.60
CA PRO A 81 5.85 1.97 7.04
C PRO A 81 6.91 3.06 6.79
N ARG A 82 7.21 3.83 7.83
CA ARG A 82 8.29 4.84 7.80
C ARG A 82 9.60 4.19 8.18
N VAL A 83 10.53 4.12 7.23
CA VAL A 83 11.87 3.56 7.44
C VAL A 83 12.88 4.70 7.28
N PRO A 84 13.67 5.02 8.32
CA PRO A 84 14.65 6.10 8.22
C PRO A 84 15.83 5.70 7.32
N ASP A 85 16.45 6.73 6.75
CA ASP A 85 17.72 6.63 6.01
C ASP A 85 17.70 5.59 4.88
N ILE A 86 16.59 5.48 4.14
CA ILE A 86 16.54 4.62 2.94
C ILE A 86 17.53 5.15 1.92
N THR A 87 18.44 4.28 1.50
CA THR A 87 19.46 4.60 0.51
C THR A 87 18.87 4.62 -0.89
N ARG A 88 19.55 5.31 -1.81
CA ARG A 88 19.16 5.32 -3.24
C ARG A 88 19.09 3.88 -3.79
N ASP A 89 20.10 3.05 -3.51
CA ASP A 89 20.16 1.68 -4.02
C ASP A 89 19.01 0.80 -3.50
N GLU A 90 18.59 1.00 -2.25
CA GLU A 90 17.41 0.32 -1.69
C GLU A 90 16.12 0.75 -2.40
N LEU A 91 15.95 2.04 -2.69
CA LEU A 91 14.78 2.52 -3.44
C LEU A 91 14.76 1.98 -4.89
N VAL A 92 15.94 1.91 -5.54
CA VAL A 92 16.08 1.29 -6.88
C VAL A 92 15.70 -0.18 -6.83
N GLU A 93 16.15 -0.92 -5.82
CA GLU A 93 15.83 -2.33 -5.65
C GLU A 93 14.33 -2.57 -5.40
N ILE A 94 13.68 -1.71 -4.59
CA ILE A 94 12.23 -1.73 -4.39
C ILE A 94 11.50 -1.50 -5.72
N LEU A 95 11.91 -0.50 -6.51
CA LEU A 95 11.31 -0.25 -7.83
C LEU A 95 11.48 -1.44 -8.78
N ARG A 96 12.68 -2.04 -8.80
CA ARG A 96 12.94 -3.26 -9.59
C ARG A 96 11.96 -4.38 -9.20
N ARG A 97 11.79 -4.66 -7.90
CA ARG A 97 10.89 -5.74 -7.43
C ARG A 97 9.45 -5.51 -7.87
N ILE A 98 8.97 -4.27 -7.81
CA ILE A 98 7.62 -3.95 -8.29
C ILE A 98 7.51 -4.15 -9.81
N MET A 99 8.50 -3.69 -10.58
CA MET A 99 8.52 -3.85 -12.04
C MET A 99 8.61 -5.32 -12.48
N ASP A 100 9.32 -6.15 -11.71
CA ASP A 100 9.45 -7.59 -11.95
C ASP A 100 8.19 -8.37 -11.52
N GLY A 101 7.19 -7.71 -10.92
CA GLY A 101 5.94 -8.33 -10.49
C GLY A 101 6.10 -9.18 -9.22
N ASP A 102 6.95 -8.75 -8.28
CA ASP A 102 7.11 -9.41 -6.98
C ASP A 102 5.73 -9.54 -6.29
N PRO A 103 5.39 -10.70 -5.69
CA PRO A 103 4.12 -10.87 -4.98
C PRO A 103 3.86 -9.84 -3.88
N GLU A 104 4.92 -9.21 -3.35
CA GLU A 104 4.87 -8.18 -2.31
C GLU A 104 4.91 -6.75 -2.87
N SER A 105 4.61 -6.59 -4.17
CA SER A 105 4.63 -5.30 -4.89
C SER A 105 3.83 -4.21 -4.19
N ASP A 106 2.66 -4.55 -3.62
CA ASP A 106 1.81 -3.59 -2.91
C ASP A 106 2.48 -3.04 -1.64
N TYR A 107 3.22 -3.89 -0.92
CA TYR A 107 3.99 -3.45 0.25
C TYR A 107 5.14 -2.52 -0.17
N TYR A 108 5.86 -2.87 -1.23
CA TYR A 108 6.95 -2.04 -1.74
C TYR A 108 6.44 -0.70 -2.29
N ALA A 109 5.28 -0.69 -2.94
CA ALA A 109 4.59 0.53 -3.35
C ALA A 109 4.28 1.42 -2.14
N LEU A 110 3.78 0.83 -1.05
CA LEU A 110 3.48 1.57 0.18
C LEU A 110 4.74 2.18 0.84
N ILE A 111 5.88 1.48 0.79
CA ILE A 111 7.19 2.01 1.23
C ILE A 111 7.57 3.24 0.39
N LEU A 112 7.44 3.16 -0.94
CA LEU A 112 7.72 4.30 -1.83
C LEU A 112 6.83 5.49 -1.50
N GLN A 113 5.52 5.27 -1.44
CA GLN A 113 4.54 6.32 -1.16
C GLN A 113 4.76 6.99 0.21
N THR A 114 5.22 6.23 1.20
CA THR A 114 5.40 6.73 2.57
C THR A 114 6.71 7.49 2.74
N ASN A 115 7.79 7.10 2.04
CA ASN A 115 9.14 7.60 2.30
C ASN A 115 9.72 8.48 1.18
N VAL A 116 9.12 8.48 -0.02
CA VAL A 116 9.52 9.34 -1.12
C VAL A 116 8.68 10.63 -1.12
N PRO A 117 9.29 11.83 -1.21
CA PRO A 117 8.54 13.10 -1.17
C PRO A 117 7.54 13.32 -2.32
N ASN A 118 7.65 12.58 -3.42
CA ASN A 118 6.81 12.74 -4.59
C ASN A 118 5.44 12.07 -4.37
N PRO A 119 4.34 12.84 -4.32
CA PRO A 119 3.00 12.29 -4.10
C PRO A 119 2.51 11.42 -5.27
N ARG A 120 3.16 11.49 -6.43
CA ARG A 120 2.85 10.72 -7.65
C ARG A 120 3.87 9.61 -7.93
N VAL A 121 4.66 9.19 -6.93
CA VAL A 121 5.65 8.12 -7.13
C VAL A 121 5.02 6.82 -7.65
N LEU A 122 3.77 6.51 -7.27
CA LEU A 122 3.06 5.31 -7.74
C LEU A 122 2.56 5.44 -9.19
N ASP A 123 2.26 6.65 -9.65
CA ASP A 123 1.88 6.89 -11.06
C ASP A 123 3.02 6.53 -12.01
N LEU A 124 4.26 6.71 -11.55
CA LEU A 124 5.47 6.33 -12.28
C LEU A 124 5.64 4.81 -12.36
N VAL A 125 5.05 4.04 -11.46
CA VAL A 125 5.23 2.58 -11.40
C VAL A 125 4.08 1.86 -12.11
N PHE A 126 2.85 2.35 -11.97
CA PHE A 126 1.63 1.68 -12.48
C PHE A 126 1.09 2.27 -13.79
N GLY A 127 1.95 2.85 -14.62
CA GLY A 127 1.62 3.09 -16.03
C GLY A 127 0.96 4.44 -16.37
N ARG A 128 1.05 5.45 -15.50
CA ARG A 128 0.78 6.87 -15.86
C ARG A 128 2.08 7.62 -16.12
N LEU A 129 3.05 6.93 -16.69
CA LEU A 129 4.34 7.50 -17.04
C LEU A 129 4.22 8.47 -18.21
N PRO A 130 4.93 9.61 -18.17
CA PRO A 130 5.28 10.36 -19.38
C PRO A 130 5.88 9.41 -20.43
N GLU A 131 5.64 9.68 -21.70
CA GLU A 131 6.09 8.81 -22.80
C GLU A 131 7.61 8.61 -22.79
N GLU A 132 8.34 9.59 -22.31
CA GLU A 132 9.80 9.60 -22.17
C GLU A 132 10.32 8.62 -21.10
N LEU A 133 9.46 8.15 -20.20
CA LEU A 133 9.80 7.24 -19.11
C LEU A 133 9.18 5.84 -19.29
N ARG A 134 8.54 5.57 -20.43
CA ARG A 134 7.83 4.29 -20.67
C ARG A 134 8.77 3.08 -20.68
N ASP A 135 10.00 3.26 -21.14
CA ASP A 135 11.06 2.23 -21.14
C ASP A 135 12.12 2.47 -20.04
N ALA A 136 11.82 3.36 -19.09
CA ALA A 136 12.78 3.77 -18.08
C ALA A 136 13.12 2.62 -17.12
N GLY A 137 14.41 2.50 -16.82
CA GLY A 137 14.87 1.57 -15.78
C GLY A 137 14.51 2.04 -14.36
N PRO A 138 14.60 1.15 -13.35
CA PRO A 138 14.36 1.50 -11.95
C PRO A 138 15.13 2.73 -11.47
N GLU A 139 16.37 2.92 -11.93
CA GLU A 139 17.22 4.06 -11.61
C GLU A 139 16.68 5.38 -12.16
N GLU A 140 16.20 5.38 -13.41
CA GLU A 140 15.67 6.56 -14.10
C GLU A 140 14.31 6.97 -13.52
N LEU A 141 13.47 5.98 -13.17
CA LEU A 141 12.22 6.21 -12.46
C LEU A 141 12.46 6.83 -11.09
N LEU A 142 13.48 6.35 -10.35
CA LEU A 142 13.83 6.93 -9.07
C LEU A 142 14.31 8.38 -9.20
N ASP A 143 15.16 8.66 -10.18
CA ASP A 143 15.66 10.02 -10.41
C ASP A 143 14.49 10.97 -10.76
N ALA A 144 13.55 10.53 -11.59
CA ALA A 144 12.32 11.27 -11.87
C ALA A 144 11.46 11.49 -10.61
N ALA A 145 11.35 10.47 -9.76
CA ALA A 145 10.62 10.58 -8.51
C ALA A 145 11.26 11.60 -7.56
N LEU A 146 12.59 11.57 -7.39
CA LEU A 146 13.33 12.47 -6.50
C LEU A 146 13.47 13.89 -7.04
N ALA A 147 13.43 14.07 -8.36
CA ALA A 147 13.47 15.38 -9.00
C ALA A 147 12.16 16.18 -8.85
N TYR A 148 11.08 15.54 -8.36
CA TYR A 148 9.81 16.20 -8.15
C TYR A 148 9.93 17.42 -7.23
N ARG A 149 9.54 18.57 -7.75
CA ARG A 149 9.40 19.81 -6.98
C ARG A 149 7.91 20.13 -6.85
N PRO A 150 7.38 20.27 -5.63
CA PRO A 150 6.03 20.78 -5.44
C PRO A 150 5.89 22.13 -6.14
N ILE A 151 4.82 22.31 -6.91
CA ILE A 151 4.45 23.62 -7.42
C ILE A 151 3.96 24.41 -6.20
N ALA A 152 4.64 25.50 -5.86
CA ALA A 152 4.14 26.42 -4.85
C ALA A 152 2.86 27.06 -5.41
N LEU A 153 1.72 26.75 -4.78
CA LEU A 153 0.42 27.36 -5.07
C LEU A 153 0.28 28.71 -4.36
#